data_AF-A0A895YM85-F1
#
_entry.id   AF-A0A895YM85-F1
#
_cell.length_a   1.000
_cell.length_b   1.000
_cell.length_c   1.000
_cell.angle_alpha   90.00
_cell.angle_beta   90.00
_cell.angle_gamma   90.00
#
_symmetry.space_group_name_H-M   'P 1'
#
loop_
_entity.id
_entity.type
_entity.pdbx_description
1 polymer ?
#
loop_
_entity_poly.entity_id
_entity_poly.type
_entity_poly.pdbx_seq_one_letter_code
_entity_poly.pdbx_strand_id
1 'polypeptide(L)'
;MSYEQAVEQIPTAGAVELPLVWRLPEVDDANLADALRVSRLTMALGHYRASMFDPTEYSHLYRYVMTERMVDVQFPDGPHTGLRNDPPRSGPVWIWVLEVVGVSQLQARVSYCVDYGWSGRPGVDTLPRVSRAGLESHDLVWEAGADGEFRWVVDGIWNQDSALGPEYRDECDAWASHTPDDLD
;
A
#
# COMPACT_ATOMS: atom_id res chain seq x y z
N MET A 1 8.14 19.52 9.25
CA MET A 1 6.98 19.21 8.39
C MET A 1 5.92 18.58 9.27
N SER A 2 4.68 19.07 9.22
CA SER A 2 3.57 18.48 9.97
C SER A 2 3.10 17.16 9.34
N TYR A 3 2.25 16.42 10.06
CA TYR A 3 1.62 15.21 9.54
C TYR A 3 0.76 15.50 8.30
N GLU A 4 -0.07 16.55 8.34
CA GLU A 4 -0.95 16.96 7.24
C GLU A 4 -0.15 17.25 5.97
N GLN A 5 0.92 18.04 6.12
CA GLN A 5 1.84 18.37 5.02
C GLN A 5 2.51 17.13 4.42
N ALA A 6 2.82 16.13 5.25
CA ALA A 6 3.43 14.89 4.81
C ALA A 6 2.43 14.02 4.03
N VAL A 7 1.21 13.84 4.55
CA VAL A 7 0.21 12.99 3.89
C VAL A 7 -0.31 13.59 2.58
N GLU A 8 -0.34 14.92 2.46
CA GLU A 8 -0.69 15.62 1.22
C GLU A 8 0.31 15.35 0.08
N GLN A 9 1.55 14.98 0.41
CA GLN A 9 2.58 14.63 -0.59
C GLN A 9 2.46 13.19 -1.09
N ILE A 10 1.62 12.35 -0.48
CA ILE A 10 1.49 10.94 -0.87
C ILE A 10 0.47 10.85 -2.03
N PRO A 11 0.90 10.40 -3.23
CA PRO A 11 0.00 10.31 -4.38
C PRO A 11 -0.86 9.07 -4.26
N THR A 12 -2.06 9.23 -3.69
CA THR A 12 -3.00 8.13 -3.43
C THR A 12 -3.51 7.42 -4.69
N ALA A 13 -3.49 8.10 -5.85
CA ALA A 13 -3.81 7.52 -7.15
C ALA A 13 -2.59 6.87 -7.86
N GLY A 14 -1.43 6.81 -7.21
CA GLY A 14 -0.20 6.32 -7.83
C GLY A 14 0.51 7.36 -8.70
N ALA A 15 1.52 6.89 -9.43
CA ALA A 15 2.20 7.68 -10.47
C ALA A 15 1.45 7.56 -11.81
N VAL A 16 1.72 8.48 -12.73
CA VAL A 16 1.19 8.39 -14.10
C VAL A 16 1.60 7.07 -14.77
N GLU A 17 2.84 6.63 -14.53
CA GLU A 17 3.41 5.41 -15.09
C GLU A 17 2.91 4.15 -14.37
N LEU A 18 2.39 4.28 -13.15
CA LEU A 18 1.92 3.19 -12.30
C LEU A 18 0.64 3.63 -11.56
N PRO A 19 -0.49 3.80 -12.27
CA PRO A 19 -1.73 4.27 -11.66
C PRO A 19 -2.32 3.23 -10.73
N LEU A 20 -2.93 3.69 -9.64
CA LEU A 20 -3.63 2.87 -8.65
C LEU A 20 -5.13 3.09 -8.76
N VAL A 21 -5.86 2.02 -9.02
CA VAL A 21 -7.33 2.03 -9.08
C VAL A 21 -7.88 1.35 -7.83
N TRP A 22 -8.74 2.05 -7.11
CA TRP A 22 -9.24 1.61 -5.80
C TRP A 22 -10.70 1.19 -5.86
N ARG A 23 -10.99 -0.01 -5.36
CA ARG A 23 -12.32 -0.43 -4.92
C ARG A 23 -12.37 -0.37 -3.39
N LEU A 24 -13.08 0.63 -2.87
CA LEU A 24 -13.17 0.91 -1.44
C LEU A 24 -14.54 0.48 -0.89
N PRO A 25 -14.60 -0.11 0.32
CA PRO A 25 -15.84 -0.30 1.03
C PRO A 25 -16.33 1.02 1.63
N GLU A 26 -17.61 1.04 1.98
CA GLU A 26 -18.15 2.00 2.93
C GLU A 26 -17.76 1.56 4.34
N VAL A 27 -17.26 2.50 5.16
CA VAL A 27 -16.84 2.24 6.54
C VAL A 27 -17.48 3.29 7.45
N ASP A 28 -18.54 2.89 8.16
CA ASP A 28 -19.32 3.80 9.01
C ASP A 28 -18.59 4.21 10.29
N ASP A 29 -17.75 3.32 10.83
CA ASP A 29 -16.95 3.60 12.01
C ASP A 29 -15.82 4.57 11.66
N ALA A 30 -15.89 5.79 12.20
CA ALA A 30 -14.93 6.85 11.90
C ALA A 30 -13.48 6.49 12.27
N ASN A 31 -13.28 5.67 13.32
CA ASN A 31 -11.96 5.23 13.74
C ASN A 31 -11.38 4.22 12.74
N LEU A 32 -12.19 3.26 12.28
CA LEU A 32 -11.80 2.31 11.24
C LEU A 32 -11.64 2.98 9.87
N ALA A 33 -12.43 4.00 9.56
CA ALA A 33 -12.28 4.80 8.35
C ALA A 33 -10.93 5.53 8.34
N ASP A 34 -10.47 6.05 9.47
CA ASP A 34 -9.13 6.65 9.58
C ASP A 34 -8.02 5.60 9.48
N ALA A 35 -8.18 4.42 10.08
CA ALA A 35 -7.25 3.31 9.91
C ALA A 35 -7.13 2.90 8.42
N LEU A 36 -8.25 2.80 7.71
CA LEU A 36 -8.28 2.56 6.27
C LEU A 36 -7.54 3.67 5.51
N ARG A 37 -7.76 4.94 5.85
CA ARG A 37 -7.07 6.08 5.22
C ARG A 37 -5.56 5.94 5.35
N VAL A 38 -5.04 5.67 6.55
CA VAL A 38 -3.59 5.51 6.78
C VAL A 38 -3.04 4.30 6.02
N SER A 39 -3.75 3.17 6.08
CA SER A 39 -3.35 1.96 5.39
C SER A 39 -3.24 2.16 3.87
N ARG A 40 -4.18 2.92 3.28
CA ARG A 40 -4.15 3.31 1.86
C ARG A 40 -2.96 4.21 1.53
N LEU A 41 -2.66 5.20 2.38
CA LEU A 41 -1.50 6.08 2.19
C LEU A 41 -0.20 5.27 2.17
N THR A 42 -0.05 4.31 3.08
CA THR A 42 1.10 3.41 3.13
C THR A 42 1.25 2.59 1.84
N MET A 43 0.15 2.02 1.35
CA MET A 43 0.16 1.23 0.10
C MET A 43 0.47 2.10 -1.11
N ALA A 44 -0.14 3.28 -1.23
CA ALA A 44 0.14 4.21 -2.31
C ALA A 44 1.60 4.67 -2.31
N LEU A 45 2.16 4.99 -1.13
CA LEU A 45 3.57 5.35 -0.98
C LEU A 45 4.49 4.20 -1.41
N GLY A 46 4.14 2.95 -1.06
CA GLY A 46 4.82 1.73 -1.52
C GLY A 46 4.90 1.62 -3.04
N HIS A 47 3.78 1.78 -3.73
CA HIS A 47 3.71 1.71 -5.18
C HIS A 47 4.37 2.90 -5.86
N TYR A 48 4.16 4.11 -5.36
CA TYR A 48 4.82 5.30 -5.89
C TYR A 48 6.34 5.20 -5.77
N ARG A 49 6.84 4.73 -4.62
CA ARG A 49 8.27 4.38 -4.46
C ARG A 49 8.73 3.34 -5.49
N ALA A 50 7.88 2.38 -5.83
CA ALA A 50 8.21 1.36 -6.82
C ALA A 50 8.27 1.90 -8.26
N SER A 51 7.60 3.02 -8.57
CA SER A 51 7.62 3.67 -9.89
C SER A 51 8.73 4.71 -10.06
N MET A 52 9.60 4.90 -9.06
CA MET A 52 10.71 5.87 -9.12
C MET A 52 12.08 5.21 -9.27
N PHE A 53 12.96 5.86 -10.05
CA PHE A 53 14.38 5.53 -10.12
C PHE A 53 15.14 6.00 -8.87
N ASP A 54 14.81 7.18 -8.36
CA ASP A 54 15.36 7.73 -7.11
C ASP A 54 14.21 8.00 -6.13
N PRO A 55 14.02 7.15 -5.10
CA PRO A 55 12.97 7.34 -4.12
C PRO A 55 13.42 8.20 -2.91
N THR A 56 14.61 8.79 -2.95
CA THR A 56 15.21 9.48 -1.77
C THR A 56 14.27 10.54 -1.22
N GLU A 57 13.69 11.36 -2.09
CA GLU A 57 12.82 12.47 -1.69
C GLU A 57 11.56 12.03 -0.96
N TYR A 58 11.06 10.80 -1.16
CA TYR A 58 9.80 10.34 -0.56
C TYR A 58 9.99 9.34 0.57
N SER A 59 11.19 8.78 0.73
CA SER A 59 11.45 7.74 1.73
C SER A 59 11.24 8.24 3.16
N HIS A 60 11.37 9.55 3.41
CA HIS A 60 11.11 10.14 4.72
C HIS A 60 9.61 10.12 5.10
N LEU A 61 8.70 10.05 4.14
CA LEU A 61 7.24 10.07 4.38
C LEU A 61 6.75 8.81 5.11
N TYR A 62 7.47 7.70 5.02
CA TYR A 62 7.11 6.46 5.73
C TYR A 62 7.01 6.63 7.25
N ARG A 63 7.80 7.55 7.81
CA ARG A 63 7.78 7.88 9.26
C ARG A 63 6.45 8.46 9.74
N TYR A 64 5.59 8.91 8.84
CA TYR A 64 4.28 9.47 9.16
C TYR A 64 3.16 8.42 9.09
N VAL A 65 3.38 7.30 8.40
CA VAL A 65 2.35 6.29 8.15
C VAL A 65 2.73 4.89 8.64
N MET A 66 3.93 4.72 9.18
CA MET A 66 4.44 3.50 9.78
C MET A 66 5.02 3.77 11.17
N THR A 67 5.02 2.75 12.02
CA THR A 67 5.79 2.77 13.27
C THR A 67 7.28 2.89 12.97
N GLU A 68 8.08 3.45 13.90
CA GLU A 68 9.54 3.53 13.73
C GLU A 68 10.15 2.15 13.50
N ARG A 69 9.65 1.14 14.23
CA ARG A 69 10.04 -0.26 14.04
C ARG A 69 9.82 -0.73 12.60
N MET A 70 8.69 -0.39 11.99
CA MET A 70 8.42 -0.77 10.61
C MET A 70 9.24 0.01 9.60
N VAL A 71 9.55 1.28 9.86
CA VAL A 71 10.51 2.03 9.06
C VAL A 71 11.87 1.34 9.08
N ASP A 72 12.36 0.91 10.24
CA ASP A 72 13.65 0.21 10.36
C ASP A 72 13.64 -1.17 9.67
N VAL A 73 12.52 -1.90 9.72
CA VAL A 73 12.37 -3.16 8.96
C VAL A 73 12.38 -2.91 7.45
N GLN A 74 11.71 -1.86 6.99
CA GLN A 74 11.60 -1.54 5.57
C GLN A 74 12.89 -0.92 5.02
N PHE A 75 13.67 -0.27 5.89
CA PHE A 75 14.88 0.49 5.57
C PHE A 75 16.00 0.20 6.59
N PRO A 76 16.51 -1.05 6.67
CA PRO A 76 17.45 -1.46 7.72
C PRO A 76 18.79 -0.71 7.66
N ASP A 77 19.20 -0.29 6.47
CA ASP A 77 20.41 0.52 6.24
C ASP A 77 20.10 2.03 6.16
N GLY A 78 18.91 2.43 6.62
CA GLY A 78 18.35 3.76 6.44
C GLY A 78 17.61 3.93 5.10
N PRO A 79 16.94 5.09 4.91
CA PRO A 79 16.23 5.40 3.68
C PRO A 79 17.19 5.25 2.50
N HIS A 80 16.76 4.59 1.43
CA HIS A 80 17.61 4.43 0.25
C HIS A 80 18.05 5.79 -0.24
N THR A 81 19.37 5.97 -0.36
CA THR A 81 19.96 7.18 -0.93
C THR A 81 20.46 6.86 -2.33
N GLY A 82 19.94 7.58 -3.32
CA GLY A 82 20.35 7.49 -4.71
C GLY A 82 19.58 6.49 -5.57
N LEU A 83 20.13 6.28 -6.77
CA LEU A 83 19.46 5.55 -7.86
C LEU A 83 19.33 4.05 -7.56
N ARG A 84 18.14 3.51 -7.82
CA ARG A 84 17.89 2.07 -7.83
C ARG A 84 18.53 1.45 -9.08
N ASN A 85 19.16 0.29 -8.90
CA ASN A 85 19.71 -0.51 -10.00
C ASN A 85 18.63 -1.23 -10.82
N ASP A 86 17.45 -1.45 -10.23
CA ASP A 86 16.29 -2.01 -10.93
C ASP A 86 15.49 -0.90 -11.63
N PRO A 87 15.00 -1.14 -12.86
CA PRO A 87 14.09 -0.20 -13.51
C PRO A 87 12.81 -0.05 -12.68
N PRO A 88 12.21 1.15 -12.66
CA PRO A 88 10.96 1.39 -11.98
C PRO A 88 9.85 0.52 -12.51
N ARG A 89 8.84 0.27 -11.68
CA ARG A 89 7.63 -0.40 -12.13
C ARG A 89 6.73 0.55 -12.91
N SER A 90 6.02 0.00 -13.88
CA SER A 90 4.98 0.66 -14.67
C SER A 90 3.78 -0.26 -14.86
N GLY A 91 2.67 0.33 -15.31
CA GLY A 91 1.41 -0.34 -15.58
C GLY A 91 0.42 -0.23 -14.42
N PRO A 92 -0.88 -0.38 -14.69
CA PRO A 92 -1.91 -0.21 -13.67
C PRO A 92 -1.85 -1.30 -12.59
N VAL A 93 -2.23 -0.91 -11.37
CA VAL A 93 -2.49 -1.80 -10.24
C VAL A 93 -3.90 -1.54 -9.75
N TRP A 94 -4.73 -2.57 -9.69
CA TRP A 94 -6.06 -2.49 -9.09
C TRP A 94 -5.97 -3.00 -7.66
N ILE A 95 -6.59 -2.28 -6.74
CA ILE A 95 -6.57 -2.59 -5.31
C ILE A 95 -8.02 -2.61 -4.82
N TRP A 96 -8.45 -3.76 -4.31
CA TRP A 96 -9.72 -3.93 -3.63
C TRP A 96 -9.46 -4.14 -2.14
N VAL A 97 -10.01 -3.24 -1.32
CA VAL A 97 -10.03 -3.42 0.13
C VAL A 97 -11.10 -4.47 0.45
N LEU A 98 -10.64 -5.65 0.86
CA LEU A 98 -11.49 -6.80 1.20
C LEU A 98 -12.24 -6.55 2.51
N GLU A 99 -11.50 -6.15 3.53
CA GLU A 99 -12.05 -5.92 4.86
C GLU A 99 -11.25 -4.88 5.65
N VAL A 100 -11.94 -4.25 6.61
CA VAL A 100 -11.37 -3.38 7.63
C VAL A 100 -11.90 -3.86 8.97
N VAL A 101 -11.03 -4.41 9.80
CA VAL A 101 -11.41 -5.08 11.04
C VAL A 101 -10.75 -4.40 12.23
N GLY A 102 -11.54 -4.01 13.22
CA GLY A 102 -11.03 -3.62 14.54
C GLY A 102 -10.63 -4.86 15.33
N VAL A 103 -9.34 -5.03 15.58
CA VAL A 103 -8.81 -6.13 16.42
C VAL A 103 -8.94 -5.77 17.91
N SER A 104 -8.72 -4.50 18.23
CA SER A 104 -8.99 -3.92 19.54
C SER A 104 -9.25 -2.40 19.40
N GLN A 105 -9.43 -1.68 20.51
CA GLN A 105 -9.55 -0.21 20.47
C GLN A 105 -8.29 0.48 19.96
N LEU A 106 -7.13 -0.20 20.01
CA LEU A 106 -5.82 0.35 19.63
C LEU A 106 -5.20 -0.39 18.44
N GLN A 107 -5.90 -1.36 17.86
CA GLN A 107 -5.39 -2.19 16.77
C GLN A 107 -6.47 -2.42 15.72
N ALA A 108 -6.07 -2.29 14.46
CA ALA A 108 -6.92 -2.59 13.32
C ALA A 108 -6.14 -3.38 12.29
N ARG A 109 -6.85 -4.11 11.43
CA ARG A 109 -6.30 -4.76 10.25
C ARG A 109 -7.06 -4.29 9.03
N VAL A 110 -6.33 -4.01 7.96
CA VAL A 110 -6.91 -3.74 6.64
C VAL A 110 -6.33 -4.75 5.68
N SER A 111 -7.20 -5.48 4.99
CA SER A 111 -6.80 -6.52 4.07
C SER A 111 -7.23 -6.17 2.65
N TYR A 112 -6.41 -6.58 1.70
CA TYR A 112 -6.45 -6.17 0.31
C TYR A 112 -6.36 -7.39 -0.59
N CYS A 113 -7.09 -7.32 -1.69
CA CYS A 113 -6.76 -8.03 -2.90
C CYS A 113 -6.13 -7.04 -3.87
N VAL A 114 -4.97 -7.38 -4.42
CA VAL A 114 -4.21 -6.54 -5.35
C VAL A 114 -4.01 -7.29 -6.66
N ASP A 115 -4.37 -6.66 -7.77
CA ASP A 115 -4.13 -7.19 -9.10
C ASP A 115 -2.88 -6.55 -9.71
N TYR A 116 -1.80 -7.34 -9.75
CA TYR A 116 -0.51 -6.96 -10.33
C TYR A 116 -0.36 -7.32 -11.80
N GLY A 117 -1.41 -7.80 -12.46
CA GLY A 117 -1.34 -8.47 -13.76
C GLY A 117 -0.57 -7.69 -14.79
N TRP A 118 -0.85 -6.40 -14.91
CA TRP A 118 -0.23 -5.52 -15.90
C TRP A 118 0.88 -4.63 -15.32
N SER A 119 1.17 -4.77 -14.03
CA SER A 119 2.30 -4.08 -13.40
C SER A 119 3.61 -4.85 -13.64
N GLY A 120 4.63 -4.14 -14.10
CA GLY A 120 5.87 -4.78 -14.54
C GLY A 120 7.00 -3.79 -14.76
N ARG A 121 8.12 -4.28 -15.29
CA ARG A 121 9.25 -3.45 -15.70
C ARG A 121 9.01 -2.94 -17.13
N PRO A 122 9.11 -1.62 -17.39
CA PRO A 122 8.97 -1.04 -18.72
C PRO A 122 9.89 -1.74 -19.72
N GLY A 123 9.35 -2.07 -20.90
CA GLY A 123 10.12 -2.68 -22.00
C GLY A 123 10.54 -4.13 -21.77
N VAL A 124 10.19 -4.74 -20.64
CA VAL A 124 10.46 -6.15 -20.34
C VAL A 124 9.15 -6.93 -20.26
N ASP A 125 8.22 -6.43 -19.45
CA ASP A 125 6.94 -7.11 -19.21
C ASP A 125 5.89 -6.55 -20.18
N THR A 126 5.49 -7.36 -21.17
CA THR A 126 4.50 -6.98 -22.20
C THR A 126 3.21 -7.80 -22.15
N LEU A 127 3.19 -8.84 -21.30
CA LEU A 127 2.07 -9.75 -21.10
C LEU A 127 1.66 -9.72 -19.64
N PRO A 128 0.38 -10.03 -19.34
CA PRO A 128 -0.07 -10.09 -17.96
C PRO A 128 0.64 -11.21 -17.20
N ARG A 129 0.95 -10.97 -15.93
CA ARG A 129 1.50 -11.99 -15.03
C ARG A 129 0.53 -13.17 -14.88
N VAL A 130 1.08 -14.38 -14.86
CA VAL A 130 0.28 -15.62 -14.65
C VAL A 130 -0.30 -15.67 -13.23
N SER A 131 0.50 -15.37 -12.21
CA SER A 131 0.02 -15.21 -10.83
C SER A 131 -0.09 -13.73 -10.53
N ARG A 132 -1.24 -13.15 -10.88
CA ARG A 132 -1.48 -11.71 -10.80
C ARG A 132 -2.08 -11.23 -9.49
N ALA A 133 -2.86 -12.07 -8.82
CA ALA A 133 -3.50 -11.70 -7.56
C ALA A 133 -2.51 -11.75 -6.38
N GLY A 134 -2.60 -10.75 -5.51
CA GLY A 134 -1.91 -10.65 -4.24
C GLY A 134 -2.89 -10.42 -3.12
N LEU A 135 -2.92 -11.32 -2.14
CA LEU A 135 -3.56 -11.04 -0.87
C LEU A 135 -2.57 -10.34 0.04
N GLU A 136 -2.91 -9.17 0.54
CA GLU A 136 -2.04 -8.37 1.39
C GLU A 136 -2.80 -7.86 2.60
N SER A 137 -2.12 -7.70 3.73
CA SER A 137 -2.72 -7.11 4.92
C SER A 137 -1.77 -6.12 5.57
N HIS A 138 -2.33 -5.03 6.09
CA HIS A 138 -1.66 -4.11 6.98
C HIS A 138 -2.24 -4.24 8.39
N ASP A 139 -1.36 -4.47 9.35
CA ASP A 139 -1.70 -4.30 10.77
C ASP A 139 -1.40 -2.86 11.17
N LEU A 140 -2.37 -2.23 11.83
CA LEU A 140 -2.28 -0.86 12.30
C LEU A 140 -2.39 -0.80 13.82
N VAL A 141 -1.66 0.15 14.40
CA VAL A 141 -1.72 0.48 15.82
C VAL A 141 -2.04 1.95 15.99
N TRP A 142 -2.76 2.27 17.06
CA TRP A 142 -3.06 3.64 17.47
C TRP A 142 -2.00 4.10 18.48
N GLU A 143 -1.05 4.91 18.04
CA GLU A 143 0.07 5.38 18.87
C GLU A 143 0.40 6.86 18.66
N ALA A 144 1.18 7.42 19.59
CA ALA A 144 1.62 8.80 19.51
C ALA A 144 2.75 8.96 18.49
N GLY A 145 2.58 9.91 17.56
CA GLY A 145 3.65 10.32 16.65
C GLY A 145 4.74 11.15 17.33
N ALA A 146 5.76 11.54 16.58
CA ALA A 146 6.88 12.36 17.07
C ALA A 146 6.46 13.77 17.56
N ASP A 147 5.29 14.24 17.13
CA ASP A 147 4.65 15.48 17.57
C ASP A 147 3.75 15.30 18.81
N GLY A 148 3.64 14.07 19.33
CA GLY A 148 2.86 13.73 20.53
C GLY A 148 1.37 13.51 20.28
N GLU A 149 0.90 13.65 19.04
CA GLU A 149 -0.49 13.38 18.68
C GLU A 149 -0.71 11.90 18.36
N PHE A 150 -1.81 11.34 18.86
CA PHE A 150 -2.18 9.97 18.58
C PHE A 150 -2.84 9.82 17.21
N ARG A 151 -2.42 8.80 16.46
CA ARG A 151 -2.94 8.48 15.13
C ARG A 151 -2.74 7.00 14.81
N TRP A 152 -3.47 6.50 13.82
CA TRP A 152 -3.17 5.20 13.24
C TRP A 152 -1.85 5.24 12.47
N VAL A 153 -1.07 4.17 12.59
CA VAL A 153 0.15 3.93 11.80
C VAL A 153 0.26 2.43 11.52
N VAL A 154 0.91 2.07 10.40
CA VAL A 154 1.14 0.67 10.02
C VAL A 154 2.30 0.09 10.83
N ASP A 155 2.02 -1.00 11.54
CA ASP A 155 2.99 -1.76 12.34
C ASP A 155 3.31 -3.14 11.72
N GLY A 156 2.56 -3.59 10.72
CA GLY A 156 2.86 -4.84 10.02
C GLY A 156 2.40 -4.82 8.57
N ILE A 157 3.18 -5.43 7.69
CA ILE A 157 2.82 -5.66 6.28
C ILE A 157 2.98 -7.15 6.00
N TRP A 158 1.92 -7.77 5.50
CA TRP A 158 1.88 -9.18 5.17
C TRP A 158 1.62 -9.33 3.67
N ASN A 159 2.64 -9.76 2.93
CA ASN A 159 2.52 -10.08 1.51
C ASN A 159 2.10 -11.54 1.35
N GLN A 160 1.11 -11.82 0.51
CA GLN A 160 0.52 -13.16 0.37
C GLN A 160 -0.02 -13.67 1.72
N ASP A 161 -0.93 -12.89 2.32
CA ASP A 161 -1.46 -13.17 3.65
C ASP A 161 -2.29 -14.46 3.68
N SER A 162 -1.59 -15.56 3.98
CA SER A 162 -2.18 -16.89 4.11
C SER A 162 -3.16 -17.02 5.28
N ALA A 163 -3.16 -16.08 6.23
CA ALA A 163 -4.05 -16.12 7.39
C ALA A 163 -5.50 -15.75 7.05
N LEU A 164 -5.73 -15.07 5.93
CA LEU A 164 -7.09 -14.77 5.44
C LEU A 164 -7.84 -16.04 5.06
N GLY A 165 -7.13 -17.10 4.65
CA GLY A 165 -7.74 -18.36 4.25
C GLY A 165 -7.93 -18.51 2.73
N PRO A 166 -8.22 -19.73 2.26
CA PRO A 166 -8.32 -20.04 0.84
C PRO A 166 -9.50 -19.36 0.13
N GLU A 167 -10.59 -19.05 0.84
CA GLU A 167 -11.78 -18.40 0.28
C GLU A 167 -11.46 -17.00 -0.28
N TYR A 168 -10.75 -16.17 0.49
CA TYR A 168 -10.32 -14.86 0.02
C TYR A 168 -9.32 -14.98 -1.14
N ARG A 169 -8.53 -16.06 -1.16
CA ARG A 169 -7.59 -16.29 -2.24
C ARG A 169 -8.32 -16.56 -3.55
N ASP A 170 -9.30 -17.46 -3.53
CA ASP A 170 -10.10 -17.80 -4.69
C ASP A 170 -10.91 -16.59 -5.19
N GLU A 171 -11.50 -15.81 -4.28
CA GLU A 171 -12.19 -14.56 -4.64
C GLU A 171 -11.24 -13.53 -5.25
N CYS A 172 -10.04 -13.38 -4.68
CA CYS A 172 -9.03 -12.45 -5.18
C CYS A 172 -8.50 -12.87 -6.56
N ASP A 173 -8.22 -14.16 -6.77
CA ASP A 173 -7.80 -14.70 -8.07
C ASP A 173 -8.89 -14.51 -9.13
N ALA A 174 -10.17 -14.69 -8.78
CA ALA A 174 -11.29 -14.46 -9.69
C ALA A 174 -11.47 -12.97 -10.02
N TRP A 175 -11.32 -12.09 -9.02
CA TRP A 175 -11.44 -10.63 -9.20
C TRP A 175 -10.26 -10.05 -9.98
N ALA A 176 -9.04 -10.56 -9.79
CA ALA A 176 -7.81 -10.08 -10.42
C ALA A 176 -7.74 -10.50 -11.91
N SER A 177 -8.64 -9.96 -12.72
CA SER A 177 -8.75 -10.25 -14.16
C SER A 177 -8.70 -8.99 -15.03
N HIS A 178 -8.39 -7.83 -14.45
CA HIS A 178 -8.46 -6.53 -15.10
C HIS A 178 -7.51 -6.41 -16.30
N THR A 179 -7.77 -5.42 -17.13
CA THR A 179 -6.99 -5.05 -18.30
C THR A 179 -6.77 -3.54 -18.31
N PRO A 180 -5.76 -3.02 -19.01
CA PRO A 180 -5.53 -1.58 -19.08
C PRO A 180 -6.73 -0.76 -19.62
N ASP A 181 -7.65 -1.41 -20.33
CA ASP A 181 -8.88 -0.79 -20.83
C ASP A 181 -9.91 -0.50 -19.70
N ASP A 182 -9.73 -1.09 -18.50
CA ASP A 182 -10.59 -0.87 -17.33
C ASP A 182 -10.20 0.39 -16.51
N LEU A 183 -9.40 1.29 -17.09
CA LEU A 183 -8.98 2.56 -16.47
C LEU A 183 -9.92 3.74 -16.76
N ASP A 184 -10.86 3.57 -17.71
CA ASP A 184 -11.78 4.61 -18.20
C ASP A 184 -13.07 4.77 -17.36
#